data_AF-A0A7G2CU34-F1
#
_entry.id   AF-A0A7G2CU34-F1
#
_cell.length_a   1.000
_cell.length_b   1.000
_cell.length_c   1.000
_cell.angle_alpha   90.00
_cell.angle_beta   90.00
_cell.angle_gamma   90.00
#
_symmetry.space_group_name_H-M   'P 1'
#
loop_
_entity.id
_entity.type
_entity.pdbx_description
1 polymer ?
#
loop_
_entity_poly.entity_id
_entity_poly.type
_entity_poly.pdbx_seq_one_letter_code
_entity_poly.pdbx_strand_id
1 'polypeptide(L)'
;MLRRRLLYEYGAYFRGRVPLAFSAVSLCVRGSTESRERGTLGCVTRITDVEAWRSLSICSEECAAQLKTVEAWLTRPPTLPLKVSVTLKNDKASVDTVALLEEFSVRLERCGVHVVFFVKLNEISTLEPFAALLSRAEEVTLNRCRTLTSLDGLDGRRCLKRVNCNDCDMTDFSAIRTCALLEAATFSSCPGLTSLDALRGLQSLAIVEVIDCPVIRLDAVRACPSLESVSFSACRSLISIDEMQGLKQLKSVFLWGCCVTSLDALRTCPTLESVSLASCHDMTSLDALQGLQQLKSVTVIDCPITGLGALRTCPSLERVVCRPPHTISLQPLEGLKCLKEVGFSAGNVGDIHALHTCTALEVVDISGGVDLSSLERVLPRLRKLMIESCGVTNLDALHTCEALEELRVHSCSSLTSVEHFKAPPSLKYITISDCPITSIRSLNTCVSLRSVDVSSCPLLCSLDGLGDLTNLEEVRADRSGITDVAAIAQCPSLRYVDVRDCPQLQSVDVLLKRGDVKVDYNL
;
A
#
# COMPACT_ATOMS: atom_id res chain seq x y z
N MET A 1 0.58 -34.71 -36.47
CA MET A 1 1.14 -33.71 -35.54
C MET A 1 0.30 -32.42 -35.50
N LEU A 2 -1.02 -32.49 -35.32
CA LEU A 2 -1.90 -31.29 -35.30
C LEU A 2 -3.04 -31.35 -34.25
N ARG A 3 -2.92 -32.21 -33.22
CA ARG A 3 -3.94 -32.39 -32.15
C ARG A 3 -3.39 -32.21 -30.72
N ARG A 4 -2.40 -31.34 -30.55
CA ARG A 4 -2.07 -30.75 -29.24
C ARG A 4 -2.38 -29.25 -29.31
N ARG A 5 -3.64 -28.89 -29.59
CA ARG A 5 -4.16 -27.66 -28.97
C ARG A 5 -3.98 -27.88 -27.48
N LEU A 6 -3.31 -26.94 -26.85
CA LEU A 6 -2.74 -27.10 -25.52
C LEU A 6 -3.91 -27.37 -24.55
N LEU A 7 -4.08 -28.63 -24.14
CA LEU A 7 -5.21 -29.08 -23.31
C LEU A 7 -5.39 -28.21 -22.04
N TYR A 8 -4.34 -27.53 -21.59
CA TYR A 8 -4.41 -26.60 -20.47
C TYR A 8 -5.26 -25.34 -20.78
N GLU A 9 -5.30 -24.86 -22.04
CA GLU A 9 -6.12 -23.71 -22.45
C GLU A 9 -7.61 -23.98 -22.27
N TYR A 10 -8.01 -25.23 -22.42
CA TYR A 10 -9.40 -25.65 -22.21
C TYR A 10 -9.84 -25.55 -20.75
N GLY A 11 -8.88 -25.50 -19.81
CA GLY A 11 -9.15 -25.20 -18.42
C GLY A 11 -9.94 -23.90 -18.27
N ALA A 12 -9.59 -22.85 -19.04
CA ALA A 12 -10.18 -21.51 -18.94
C ALA A 12 -11.72 -21.48 -19.15
N TYR A 13 -12.28 -22.44 -19.89
CA TYR A 13 -13.73 -22.50 -20.16
C TYR A 13 -14.57 -22.92 -18.94
N PHE A 14 -13.97 -23.54 -17.92
CA PHE A 14 -14.70 -23.87 -16.71
C PHE A 14 -14.90 -22.60 -15.86
N ARG A 15 -16.16 -22.22 -15.60
CA ARG A 15 -16.51 -21.09 -14.71
C ARG A 15 -16.37 -21.44 -13.21
N GLY A 16 -16.21 -22.72 -12.87
CA GLY A 16 -16.11 -23.24 -11.49
C GLY A 16 -14.88 -24.12 -11.26
N ARG A 17 -14.97 -25.09 -10.33
CA ARG A 17 -13.90 -26.08 -10.11
C ARG A 17 -13.73 -26.93 -11.38
N VAL A 18 -12.48 -27.10 -11.81
CA VAL A 18 -12.17 -27.93 -12.98
C VAL A 18 -12.35 -29.41 -12.59
N PRO A 19 -13.00 -30.24 -13.43
CA PRO A 19 -13.17 -31.66 -13.14
C PRO A 19 -11.82 -32.34 -12.84
N LEU A 20 -11.80 -33.22 -11.84
CA LEU A 20 -10.58 -33.91 -11.43
C LEU A 20 -9.99 -34.76 -12.57
N ALA A 21 -10.87 -35.44 -13.32
CA ALA A 21 -10.49 -36.23 -14.48
C ALA A 21 -9.76 -35.40 -15.56
N PHE A 22 -10.19 -34.15 -15.76
CA PHE A 22 -9.52 -33.22 -16.67
C PHE A 22 -8.18 -32.76 -16.10
N SER A 23 -8.17 -32.39 -14.83
CA SER A 23 -6.97 -31.93 -14.12
C SER A 23 -5.85 -33.00 -14.13
N ALA A 24 -6.22 -34.28 -14.09
CA ALA A 24 -5.29 -35.42 -14.06
C ALA A 24 -4.68 -35.79 -15.42
N VAL A 25 -5.08 -35.16 -16.54
CA VAL A 25 -4.69 -35.57 -17.90
C VAL A 25 -3.18 -35.42 -18.17
N SER A 26 -2.54 -34.40 -17.61
CA SER A 26 -1.08 -34.18 -17.74
C SER A 26 -0.57 -33.19 -16.69
N LEU A 27 0.76 -33.13 -16.52
CA LEU A 27 1.41 -32.15 -15.62
C LEU A 27 1.08 -30.70 -15.98
N CYS A 28 1.04 -30.36 -17.27
CA CYS A 28 0.73 -29.01 -17.72
C CYS A 28 -0.74 -28.64 -17.42
N VAL A 29 -1.67 -29.58 -17.60
CA VAL A 29 -3.09 -29.35 -17.27
C VAL A 29 -3.26 -29.20 -15.77
N ARG A 30 -2.63 -30.06 -14.97
CA ARG A 30 -2.60 -29.93 -13.51
C ARG A 30 -2.08 -28.58 -13.05
N GLY A 31 -0.92 -28.15 -13.55
CA GLY A 31 -0.35 -26.85 -13.17
C GLY A 31 -1.30 -25.69 -13.49
N SER A 32 -1.94 -25.74 -14.67
CA SER A 32 -2.97 -24.77 -15.05
C SER A 32 -4.19 -24.81 -14.13
N THR A 33 -4.72 -25.98 -13.78
CA THR A 33 -5.92 -26.08 -12.93
C THR A 33 -5.64 -25.72 -11.47
N GLU A 34 -4.44 -25.99 -10.95
CA GLU A 34 -4.00 -25.58 -9.62
C GLU A 34 -3.70 -24.08 -9.56
N SER A 35 -3.22 -23.43 -10.62
CA SER A 35 -2.98 -21.98 -10.64
C SER A 35 -4.24 -21.11 -10.53
N ARG A 36 -5.43 -21.73 -10.59
CA ARG A 36 -6.71 -21.04 -10.49
C ARG A 36 -7.05 -20.72 -9.04
N GLU A 37 -7.84 -19.69 -8.85
CA GLU A 37 -8.25 -19.18 -7.53
C GLU A 37 -8.84 -20.24 -6.58
N ARG A 38 -9.62 -21.21 -7.11
CA ARG A 38 -10.20 -22.31 -6.31
C ARG A 38 -9.38 -23.60 -6.32
N GLY A 39 -8.33 -23.66 -7.15
CA GLY A 39 -7.43 -24.78 -7.27
C GLY A 39 -8.09 -26.09 -7.71
N THR A 40 -7.33 -27.19 -7.60
CA THR A 40 -7.85 -28.55 -7.76
C THR A 40 -7.97 -29.20 -6.39
N LEU A 41 -9.17 -29.64 -6.01
CA LEU A 41 -9.47 -30.16 -4.66
C LEU A 41 -9.07 -29.17 -3.53
N GLY A 42 -9.13 -27.86 -3.78
CA GLY A 42 -8.72 -26.82 -2.83
C GLY A 42 -7.21 -26.57 -2.77
N CYS A 43 -6.40 -27.35 -3.52
CA CYS A 43 -4.97 -27.11 -3.67
C CYS A 43 -4.71 -26.09 -4.78
N VAL A 44 -4.09 -24.97 -4.42
CA VAL A 44 -3.75 -23.87 -5.33
C VAL A 44 -2.24 -23.77 -5.50
N THR A 45 -1.75 -23.65 -6.73
CA THR A 45 -0.33 -23.40 -7.00
C THR A 45 -0.10 -21.89 -7.05
N ARG A 46 0.83 -21.42 -6.24
CA ARG A 46 1.26 -20.03 -6.13
C ARG A 46 2.67 -19.92 -6.69
N ILE A 47 2.90 -18.89 -7.48
CA ILE A 47 4.19 -18.61 -8.12
C ILE A 47 4.46 -17.13 -7.89
N THR A 48 5.60 -16.82 -7.29
CA THR A 48 6.21 -15.48 -7.27
C THR A 48 7.49 -15.53 -8.12
N ASP A 49 8.14 -14.38 -8.29
CA ASP A 49 9.42 -14.31 -9.00
C ASP A 49 10.54 -15.11 -8.31
N VAL A 50 10.34 -15.51 -7.04
CA VAL A 50 11.37 -16.07 -6.16
C VAL A 50 11.07 -17.51 -5.73
N GLU A 51 9.79 -17.87 -5.58
CA GLU A 51 9.38 -19.21 -5.16
C GLU A 51 8.08 -19.67 -5.82
N ALA A 52 7.96 -20.98 -5.99
CA ALA A 52 6.71 -21.64 -6.36
C ALA A 52 6.34 -22.68 -5.31
N TRP A 53 5.08 -22.70 -4.87
CA TRP A 53 4.59 -23.63 -3.88
C TRP A 53 3.13 -23.99 -4.11
N ARG A 54 2.68 -25.07 -3.48
CA ARG A 54 1.26 -25.42 -3.41
C ARG A 54 0.71 -24.97 -2.06
N SER A 55 -0.48 -24.38 -2.05
CA SER A 55 -1.18 -23.96 -0.84
C SER A 55 -2.46 -24.77 -0.65
N LEU A 56 -2.69 -25.24 0.57
CA LEU A 56 -3.91 -25.92 0.98
C LEU A 56 -4.45 -25.24 2.24
N SER A 57 -5.75 -24.91 2.27
CA SER A 57 -6.40 -24.33 3.46
C SER A 57 -7.32 -25.36 4.09
N ILE A 58 -7.21 -25.54 5.40
CA ILE A 58 -7.94 -26.54 6.18
C ILE A 58 -8.60 -25.87 7.38
N CYS A 59 -9.88 -26.18 7.58
CA CYS A 59 -10.65 -25.84 8.77
C CYS A 59 -10.93 -27.13 9.56
N SER A 60 -11.00 -27.04 10.89
CA SER A 60 -11.20 -28.20 11.77
C SER A 60 -12.45 -29.03 11.41
N GLU A 61 -13.57 -28.38 11.09
CA GLU A 61 -14.87 -29.03 10.84
C GLU A 61 -14.88 -29.99 9.63
N GLU A 62 -14.03 -29.77 8.63
CA GLU A 62 -14.02 -30.55 7.37
C GLU A 62 -12.71 -31.31 7.14
N CYS A 63 -11.78 -31.24 8.10
CA CYS A 63 -10.39 -31.67 7.93
C CYS A 63 -10.28 -33.13 7.42
N ALA A 64 -10.96 -34.07 8.09
CA ALA A 64 -10.87 -35.50 7.75
C ALA A 64 -11.29 -35.82 6.31
N ALA A 65 -12.39 -35.21 5.84
CA ALA A 65 -12.90 -35.44 4.49
C ALA A 65 -12.00 -34.80 3.43
N GLN A 66 -11.49 -33.60 3.70
CA GLN A 66 -10.59 -32.88 2.80
C GLN A 66 -9.24 -33.60 2.64
N LEU A 67 -8.60 -33.99 3.74
CA LEU A 67 -7.30 -34.67 3.73
C LEU A 67 -7.35 -35.98 2.95
N LYS A 68 -8.36 -36.82 3.22
CA LYS A 68 -8.54 -38.11 2.52
C LYS A 68 -8.72 -37.93 1.00
N THR A 69 -9.39 -36.86 0.59
CA THR A 69 -9.68 -36.60 -0.83
C THR A 69 -8.45 -36.05 -1.56
N VAL A 70 -7.64 -35.21 -0.90
CA VAL A 70 -6.54 -34.48 -1.55
C VAL A 70 -5.20 -35.23 -1.52
N GLU A 71 -5.02 -36.20 -0.63
CA GLU A 71 -3.75 -36.90 -0.43
C GLU A 71 -3.20 -37.56 -1.71
N ALA A 72 -4.03 -38.33 -2.42
CA ALA A 72 -3.64 -38.97 -3.68
C ALA A 72 -3.29 -37.96 -4.78
N TRP A 73 -3.87 -36.76 -4.71
CA TRP A 73 -3.57 -35.66 -5.62
C TRP A 73 -2.22 -35.02 -5.29
N LEU A 74 -1.89 -34.83 -4.01
CA LEU A 74 -0.65 -34.13 -3.61
C LEU A 74 0.62 -34.95 -3.84
N THR A 75 0.50 -36.27 -3.86
CA THR A 75 1.62 -37.22 -4.00
C THR A 75 2.08 -37.47 -5.45
N ARG A 76 1.42 -36.90 -6.47
CA ARG A 76 1.63 -37.28 -7.89
C ARG A 76 1.81 -36.14 -8.92
N PRO A 77 3.01 -35.65 -9.28
CA PRO A 77 4.32 -35.83 -8.68
C PRO A 77 4.69 -34.67 -7.73
N PRO A 78 5.60 -34.92 -6.77
CA PRO A 78 6.01 -33.95 -5.77
C PRO A 78 7.09 -33.01 -6.31
N THR A 79 6.72 -31.94 -7.03
CA THR A 79 7.72 -30.98 -7.55
C THR A 79 7.79 -29.68 -6.75
N LEU A 80 6.72 -29.34 -6.01
CA LEU A 80 6.63 -28.09 -5.25
C LEU A 80 6.36 -28.35 -3.77
N PRO A 81 6.96 -27.56 -2.86
CA PRO A 81 6.66 -27.62 -1.42
C PRO A 81 5.18 -27.32 -1.18
N LEU A 82 4.64 -27.88 -0.10
CA LEU A 82 3.25 -27.69 0.30
C LEU A 82 3.18 -26.80 1.55
N LYS A 83 2.52 -25.65 1.44
CA LYS A 83 2.17 -24.76 2.54
C LYS A 83 0.72 -25.04 2.95
N VAL A 84 0.51 -25.51 4.17
CA VAL A 84 -0.81 -25.86 4.71
C VAL A 84 -1.23 -24.82 5.71
N SER A 85 -2.26 -24.04 5.39
CA SER A 85 -2.90 -23.12 6.32
C SER A 85 -4.00 -23.83 7.10
N VAL A 86 -3.92 -23.82 8.42
CA VAL A 86 -4.85 -24.51 9.31
C VAL A 86 -5.49 -23.50 10.23
N THR A 87 -6.82 -23.51 10.34
CA THR A 87 -7.55 -22.71 11.34
C THR A 87 -8.20 -23.62 12.37
N LEU A 88 -7.86 -23.41 13.64
CA LEU A 88 -8.30 -24.21 14.79
C LEU A 88 -8.90 -23.32 15.87
N LYS A 89 -9.76 -23.90 16.71
CA LYS A 89 -10.44 -23.27 17.83
C LYS A 89 -10.25 -24.08 19.11
N ASN A 90 -10.75 -23.57 20.23
CA ASN A 90 -10.78 -24.28 21.49
C ASN A 90 -11.92 -25.32 21.56
N ASP A 91 -11.88 -26.32 20.69
CA ASP A 91 -12.87 -27.39 20.65
C ASP A 91 -12.23 -28.77 20.40
N LYS A 92 -12.99 -29.83 20.70
CA LYS A 92 -12.52 -31.20 20.51
C LYS A 92 -12.20 -31.51 19.04
N ALA A 93 -12.99 -30.97 18.10
CA ALA A 93 -12.77 -31.18 16.67
C ALA A 93 -11.40 -30.66 16.20
N SER A 94 -10.93 -29.56 16.79
CA SER A 94 -9.63 -28.98 16.53
C SER A 94 -8.50 -29.83 17.10
N VAL A 95 -8.68 -30.42 18.28
CA VAL A 95 -7.70 -31.38 18.86
C VAL A 95 -7.63 -32.64 18.00
N ASP A 96 -8.76 -33.21 17.60
CA ASP A 96 -8.82 -34.37 16.71
C ASP A 96 -8.17 -34.06 15.33
N THR A 97 -8.31 -32.81 14.86
CA THR A 97 -7.69 -32.32 13.63
C THR A 97 -6.16 -32.29 13.71
N VAL A 98 -5.56 -31.98 14.87
CA VAL A 98 -4.10 -31.97 15.04
C VAL A 98 -3.51 -33.34 14.73
N ALA A 99 -4.09 -34.41 15.29
CA ALA A 99 -3.63 -35.78 15.07
C ALA A 99 -3.72 -36.19 13.59
N LEU A 100 -4.81 -35.81 12.91
CA LEU A 100 -5.00 -36.08 11.48
C LEU A 100 -3.97 -35.35 10.61
N LEU A 101 -3.67 -34.09 10.93
CA LEU A 101 -2.68 -33.30 10.20
C LEU A 101 -1.25 -33.80 10.40
N GLU A 102 -0.94 -34.27 11.61
CA GLU A 102 0.35 -34.89 11.90
C GLU A 102 0.53 -36.15 11.05
N GLU A 103 -0.44 -37.08 11.10
CA GLU A 103 -0.38 -38.31 10.30
C GLU A 103 -0.29 -38.01 8.80
N PHE A 104 -1.10 -37.06 8.32
CA PHE A 104 -1.09 -36.61 6.94
C PHE A 104 0.28 -36.03 6.52
N SER A 105 0.90 -35.21 7.37
CA SER A 105 2.22 -34.62 7.10
C SER A 105 3.29 -35.70 6.95
N VAL A 106 3.31 -36.69 7.85
CA VAL A 106 4.26 -37.80 7.82
C VAL A 106 4.08 -38.64 6.55
N ARG A 107 2.83 -38.90 6.13
CA ARG A 107 2.56 -39.62 4.88
C ARG A 107 3.06 -38.86 3.65
N LEU A 108 2.82 -37.55 3.60
CA LEU A 108 3.29 -36.71 2.49
C LEU A 108 4.82 -36.62 2.41
N GLU A 109 5.50 -36.49 3.55
CA GLU A 109 6.97 -36.46 3.59
C GLU A 109 7.59 -37.77 3.10
N ARG A 110 7.00 -38.92 3.44
CA ARG A 110 7.41 -40.22 2.89
C ARG A 110 7.28 -40.30 1.38
N CYS A 111 6.39 -39.50 0.78
CA CYS A 111 6.24 -39.37 -0.65
C CYS A 111 7.10 -38.25 -1.26
N GLY A 112 8.03 -37.65 -0.49
CA GLY A 112 8.92 -36.59 -0.97
C GLY A 112 8.27 -35.20 -1.06
N VAL A 113 7.11 -34.99 -0.42
CA VAL A 113 6.47 -33.67 -0.34
C VAL A 113 6.86 -33.01 0.98
N HIS A 114 7.66 -31.95 0.92
CA HIS A 114 7.95 -31.12 2.10
C HIS A 114 6.71 -30.31 2.50
N VAL A 115 6.28 -30.43 3.76
CA VAL A 115 5.07 -29.80 4.30
C VAL A 115 5.42 -28.78 5.37
N VAL A 116 4.94 -27.55 5.18
CA VAL A 116 5.07 -26.42 6.12
C VAL A 116 3.68 -26.00 6.60
N PHE A 117 3.54 -25.71 7.89
CA PHE A 117 2.28 -25.28 8.47
C PHE A 117 2.22 -23.78 8.78
N PHE A 118 1.07 -23.18 8.48
CA PHE A 118 0.64 -21.83 8.87
C PHE A 118 -0.57 -22.00 9.78
N VAL A 119 -0.37 -21.89 11.08
CA VAL A 119 -1.36 -22.27 12.08
C VAL A 119 -2.06 -21.01 12.60
N LYS A 120 -3.39 -20.95 12.47
CA LYS A 120 -4.24 -19.92 13.05
C LYS A 120 -5.05 -20.53 14.19
N LEU A 121 -4.81 -20.06 15.41
CA LEU A 121 -5.53 -20.50 16.60
C LEU A 121 -6.44 -19.37 17.06
N ASN A 122 -7.74 -19.65 17.16
CA ASN A 122 -8.74 -18.66 17.54
C ASN A 122 -9.35 -19.03 18.89
N GLU A 123 -9.42 -18.06 19.81
CA GLU A 123 -10.13 -18.19 21.10
C GLU A 123 -9.63 -19.36 21.96
N ILE A 124 -8.33 -19.69 21.86
CA ILE A 124 -7.70 -20.77 22.64
C ILE A 124 -7.30 -20.31 24.05
N SER A 125 -7.31 -21.26 24.99
CA SER A 125 -6.87 -21.05 26.38
C SER A 125 -5.51 -21.67 26.70
N THR A 126 -5.01 -22.59 25.87
CA THR A 126 -3.69 -23.24 26.02
C THR A 126 -3.19 -23.71 24.65
N LEU A 127 -1.86 -23.74 24.48
CA LEU A 127 -1.19 -24.24 23.28
C LEU A 127 -0.84 -25.72 23.35
N GLU A 128 -0.89 -26.35 24.53
CA GLU A 128 -0.47 -27.74 24.72
C GLU A 128 -1.10 -28.74 23.74
N PRO A 129 -2.43 -28.70 23.47
CA PRO A 129 -3.07 -29.64 22.54
C PRO A 129 -2.57 -29.51 21.10
N PHE A 130 -1.93 -28.39 20.77
CA PHE A 130 -1.47 -28.06 19.43
C PHE A 130 0.06 -28.24 19.28
N ALA A 131 0.77 -28.61 20.34
CA ALA A 131 2.24 -28.64 20.38
C ALA A 131 2.88 -29.46 19.25
N ALA A 132 2.26 -30.60 18.88
CA ALA A 132 2.72 -31.44 17.78
C ALA A 132 2.70 -30.70 16.43
N LEU A 133 1.58 -30.03 16.12
CA LEU A 133 1.44 -29.23 14.90
C LEU A 133 2.37 -28.01 14.92
N LEU A 134 2.45 -27.32 16.07
CA LEU A 134 3.29 -26.13 16.26
C LEU A 134 4.77 -26.43 16.07
N SER A 135 5.23 -27.66 16.37
CA SER A 135 6.62 -28.09 16.13
C SER A 135 7.06 -28.01 14.66
N ARG A 136 6.10 -28.00 13.73
CA ARG A 136 6.30 -27.98 12.27
C ARG A 136 5.78 -26.70 11.63
N ALA A 137 5.33 -25.72 12.42
CA ALA A 137 4.81 -24.47 11.94
C ALA A 137 5.94 -23.50 11.60
N GLU A 138 5.84 -22.84 10.44
CA GLU A 138 6.67 -21.67 10.11
C GLU A 138 6.00 -20.37 10.57
N GLU A 139 4.68 -20.37 10.69
CA GLU A 139 3.90 -19.22 11.15
C GLU A 139 2.80 -19.65 12.11
N VAL A 140 2.68 -18.90 13.21
CA VAL A 140 1.60 -19.06 14.19
C VAL A 140 0.90 -17.73 14.36
N THR A 141 -0.41 -17.71 14.15
CA THR A 141 -1.28 -16.57 14.43
C THR A 141 -2.27 -16.93 15.53
N LEU A 142 -2.28 -16.16 16.61
CA LEU A 142 -3.23 -16.27 17.70
C LEU A 142 -4.24 -15.13 17.57
N ASN A 143 -5.53 -15.42 17.53
CA ASN A 143 -6.58 -14.40 17.46
C ASN A 143 -7.56 -14.55 18.61
N ARG A 144 -7.85 -13.45 19.30
CA ARG A 144 -8.87 -13.39 20.36
C ARG A 144 -8.62 -14.42 21.48
N CYS A 145 -7.35 -14.73 21.75
CA CYS A 145 -6.95 -15.73 22.75
C CYS A 145 -6.85 -15.06 24.14
N ARG A 146 -7.96 -14.46 24.59
CA ARG A 146 -8.00 -13.64 25.81
C ARG A 146 -7.79 -14.42 27.11
N THR A 147 -8.00 -15.73 27.08
CA THR A 147 -7.80 -16.61 28.25
C THR A 147 -6.43 -17.29 28.25
N LEU A 148 -5.64 -17.13 27.18
CA LEU A 148 -4.28 -17.65 27.12
C LEU A 148 -3.38 -16.79 28.02
N THR A 149 -2.65 -17.43 28.93
CA THR A 149 -1.83 -16.75 29.94
C THR A 149 -0.39 -16.54 29.51
N SER A 150 0.14 -17.42 28.65
CA SER A 150 1.52 -17.42 28.16
C SER A 150 1.61 -18.06 26.78
N LEU A 151 2.75 -17.88 26.11
CA LEU A 151 3.08 -18.56 24.85
C LEU A 151 3.75 -19.93 25.05
N ASP A 152 3.64 -20.51 26.26
CA ASP A 152 4.23 -21.81 26.58
C ASP A 152 3.73 -22.88 25.62
N GLY A 153 4.67 -23.58 24.99
CA GLY A 153 4.39 -24.49 23.87
C GLY A 153 4.89 -23.97 22.52
N LEU A 154 5.27 -22.68 22.42
CA LEU A 154 6.11 -22.18 21.33
C LEU A 154 7.61 -22.26 21.63
N ASP A 155 8.00 -22.76 22.80
CA ASP A 155 9.40 -22.93 23.16
C ASP A 155 10.15 -23.87 22.21
N GLY A 156 11.35 -23.44 21.81
CA GLY A 156 12.32 -24.24 21.06
C GLY A 156 11.87 -24.61 19.65
N ARG A 157 10.85 -23.94 19.10
CA ARG A 157 10.30 -24.26 17.77
C ARG A 157 11.28 -23.85 16.68
N ARG A 158 11.94 -24.85 16.09
CA ARG A 158 13.07 -24.66 15.16
C ARG A 158 12.65 -24.20 13.77
N CYS A 159 11.39 -24.34 13.40
CA CYS A 159 10.88 -23.91 12.09
C CYS A 159 10.17 -22.55 12.15
N LEU A 160 9.85 -22.06 13.35
CA LEU A 160 8.99 -20.89 13.52
C LEU A 160 9.70 -19.61 13.08
N LYS A 161 9.19 -18.98 12.01
CA LYS A 161 9.69 -17.74 11.43
C LYS A 161 8.81 -16.54 11.77
N ARG A 162 7.51 -16.75 11.97
CA ARG A 162 6.57 -15.65 12.25
C ARG A 162 5.63 -15.98 13.40
N VAL A 163 5.44 -15.02 14.30
CA VAL A 163 4.42 -15.09 15.35
C VAL A 163 3.57 -13.83 15.30
N ASN A 164 2.27 -14.01 15.20
CA ASN A 164 1.28 -12.93 15.23
C ASN A 164 0.35 -13.16 16.41
N CYS A 165 0.26 -12.20 17.33
CA CYS A 165 -0.65 -12.25 18.47
C CYS A 165 -1.64 -11.09 18.35
N ASN A 166 -2.92 -11.40 18.13
CA ASN A 166 -3.98 -10.41 17.93
C ASN A 166 -5.03 -10.58 19.03
N ASP A 167 -5.33 -9.52 19.79
CA ASP A 167 -6.34 -9.54 20.85
C ASP A 167 -6.07 -10.69 21.86
N CYS A 168 -4.86 -10.66 22.45
CA CYS A 168 -4.38 -11.65 23.40
C CYS A 168 -3.93 -10.96 24.71
N ASP A 169 -4.51 -11.36 25.83
CA ASP A 169 -4.35 -10.67 27.13
C ASP A 169 -3.16 -11.20 27.97
N MET A 170 -2.37 -12.13 27.40
CA MET A 170 -1.18 -12.67 28.06
C MET A 170 -0.14 -11.60 28.39
N THR A 171 0.59 -11.84 29.45
CA THR A 171 1.71 -10.99 29.91
C THR A 171 3.07 -11.64 29.68
N ASP A 172 3.12 -12.97 29.56
CA ASP A 172 4.34 -13.72 29.32
C ASP A 172 4.45 -14.16 27.86
N PHE A 173 5.34 -13.49 27.14
CA PHE A 173 5.70 -13.80 25.75
C PHE A 173 7.04 -14.54 25.65
N SER A 174 7.68 -14.89 26.77
CA SER A 174 9.09 -15.30 26.82
C SER A 174 9.41 -16.58 26.03
N ALA A 175 8.42 -17.43 25.77
CA ALA A 175 8.59 -18.67 25.03
C ALA A 175 9.23 -18.48 23.64
N ILE A 176 8.89 -17.37 22.94
CA ILE A 176 9.40 -17.10 21.59
C ILE A 176 10.89 -16.76 21.55
N ARG A 177 11.50 -16.43 22.71
CA ARG A 177 12.94 -16.13 22.83
C ARG A 177 13.81 -17.27 22.32
N THR A 178 13.33 -18.50 22.43
CA THR A 178 14.06 -19.72 22.07
C THR A 178 13.89 -20.13 20.61
N CYS A 179 13.07 -19.41 19.84
CA CYS A 179 12.83 -19.65 18.42
C CYS A 179 13.91 -18.99 17.55
N ALA A 180 15.03 -19.68 17.35
CA ALA A 180 16.23 -19.11 16.69
C ALA A 180 16.02 -18.61 15.25
N LEU A 181 15.01 -19.14 14.53
CA LEU A 181 14.66 -18.73 13.16
C LEU A 181 13.56 -17.68 13.11
N LEU A 182 13.13 -17.10 14.25
CA LEU A 182 12.07 -16.10 14.24
C LEU A 182 12.54 -14.83 13.49
N GLU A 183 11.88 -14.55 12.38
CA GLU A 183 12.15 -13.43 11.46
C GLU A 183 11.19 -12.25 11.70
N ALA A 184 9.95 -12.53 12.11
CA ALA A 184 8.95 -11.49 12.36
C ALA A 184 8.11 -11.78 13.61
N ALA A 185 7.82 -10.73 14.37
CA ALA A 185 6.88 -10.76 15.49
C ALA A 185 5.90 -9.59 15.38
N THR A 186 4.61 -9.90 15.34
CA THR A 186 3.52 -8.91 15.32
C THR A 186 2.65 -9.07 16.56
N PHE A 187 2.39 -7.97 17.25
CA PHE A 187 1.49 -7.92 18.39
C PHE A 187 0.44 -6.83 18.15
N SER A 188 -0.84 -7.19 18.17
CA SER A 188 -1.95 -6.27 17.95
C SER A 188 -2.95 -6.35 19.08
N SER A 189 -3.29 -5.22 19.70
CA SER A 189 -4.26 -5.14 20.78
C SER A 189 -3.98 -6.16 21.90
N CYS A 190 -2.71 -6.24 22.34
CA CYS A 190 -2.26 -7.08 23.44
C CYS A 190 -2.06 -6.22 24.70
N PRO A 191 -3.07 -6.10 25.59
CA PRO A 191 -2.99 -5.19 26.73
C PRO A 191 -1.91 -5.58 27.76
N GLY A 192 -1.48 -6.85 27.78
CA GLY A 192 -0.40 -7.33 28.63
C GLY A 192 1.02 -7.02 28.11
N LEU A 193 1.17 -6.58 26.85
CA LEU A 193 2.48 -6.33 26.24
C LEU A 193 3.04 -4.95 26.62
N THR A 194 3.67 -4.89 27.80
CA THR A 194 4.30 -3.66 28.33
C THR A 194 5.80 -3.55 27.98
N SER A 195 6.42 -4.65 27.53
CA SER A 195 7.85 -4.74 27.22
C SER A 195 8.10 -5.73 26.07
N LEU A 196 9.12 -5.45 25.27
CA LEU A 196 9.60 -6.35 24.21
C LEU A 196 10.68 -7.33 24.69
N ASP A 197 10.90 -7.49 25.99
CA ASP A 197 11.95 -8.35 26.56
C ASP A 197 11.99 -9.76 25.96
N ALA A 198 10.84 -10.33 25.59
CA ALA A 198 10.73 -11.64 24.94
C ALA A 198 11.54 -11.77 23.65
N LEU A 199 11.78 -10.66 22.94
CA LEU A 199 12.48 -10.64 21.65
C LEU A 199 14.01 -10.61 21.80
N ARG A 200 14.53 -10.36 23.01
CA ARG A 200 15.96 -10.12 23.22
C ARG A 200 16.80 -11.32 22.78
N GLY A 201 17.78 -11.04 21.91
CA GLY A 201 18.78 -12.00 21.45
C GLY A 201 18.37 -12.82 20.23
N LEU A 202 17.20 -12.56 19.62
CA LEU A 202 16.78 -13.21 18.39
C LEU A 202 17.64 -12.76 17.20
N GLN A 203 18.49 -13.67 16.70
CA GLN A 203 19.49 -13.35 15.69
C GLN A 203 18.91 -13.16 14.28
N SER A 204 17.76 -13.77 14.01
CA SER A 204 17.11 -13.75 12.69
C SER A 204 16.00 -12.70 12.60
N LEU A 205 15.65 -12.04 13.73
CA LEU A 205 14.50 -11.16 13.80
C LEU A 205 14.76 -9.89 12.97
N ALA A 206 14.00 -9.75 11.89
CA ALA A 206 14.09 -8.68 10.92
C ALA A 206 12.95 -7.66 11.06
N ILE A 207 11.76 -8.10 11.50
CA ILE A 207 10.55 -7.27 11.55
C ILE A 207 9.90 -7.36 12.92
N VAL A 208 9.61 -6.19 13.51
CA VAL A 208 8.78 -6.08 14.71
C VAL A 208 7.65 -5.10 14.43
N GLU A 209 6.42 -5.54 14.64
CA GLU A 209 5.23 -4.71 14.51
C GLU A 209 4.41 -4.78 15.80
N VAL A 210 4.07 -3.62 16.35
CA VAL A 210 3.28 -3.49 17.56
C VAL A 210 2.15 -2.50 17.29
N ILE A 211 0.91 -2.94 17.44
CA ILE A 211 -0.29 -2.17 17.17
C ILE A 211 -1.13 -2.13 18.44
N ASP A 212 -1.52 -0.94 18.90
CA ASP A 212 -2.47 -0.76 19.99
C ASP A 212 -2.07 -1.55 21.26
N CYS A 213 -0.79 -1.50 21.62
CA CYS A 213 -0.26 -2.13 22.84
C CYS A 213 0.36 -1.08 23.78
N PRO A 214 0.28 -1.26 25.11
CA PRO A 214 0.86 -0.33 26.07
C PRO A 214 2.36 -0.56 26.28
N VAL A 215 3.12 -0.73 25.19
CA VAL A 215 4.57 -1.00 25.25
C VAL A 215 5.33 0.24 25.72
N ILE A 216 6.22 0.05 26.68
CA ILE A 216 7.04 1.13 27.26
C ILE A 216 8.53 0.81 27.10
N ARG A 217 8.92 -0.46 27.25
CA ARG A 217 10.34 -0.86 27.27
C ARG A 217 10.74 -1.58 25.98
N LEU A 218 11.77 -1.04 25.32
CA LEU A 218 12.30 -1.55 24.05
C LEU A 218 13.71 -2.17 24.18
N ASP A 219 14.25 -2.35 25.39
CA ASP A 219 15.63 -2.81 25.67
C ASP A 219 16.09 -4.01 24.83
N ALA A 220 15.16 -4.93 24.54
CA ALA A 220 15.40 -6.12 23.75
C ALA A 220 15.81 -5.84 22.30
N VAL A 221 15.29 -4.77 21.71
CA VAL A 221 15.47 -4.42 20.29
C VAL A 221 16.95 -4.24 19.95
N ARG A 222 17.72 -3.62 20.86
CA ARG A 222 19.17 -3.44 20.71
C ARG A 222 19.95 -4.75 20.58
N ALA A 223 19.41 -5.85 21.10
CA ALA A 223 20.02 -7.17 21.07
C ALA A 223 19.62 -8.01 19.83
N CYS A 224 18.91 -7.41 18.86
CA CYS A 224 18.48 -8.05 17.61
C CYS A 224 19.31 -7.49 16.44
N PRO A 225 20.44 -8.12 16.06
CA PRO A 225 21.39 -7.53 15.12
C PRO A 225 20.90 -7.49 13.67
N SER A 226 19.91 -8.30 13.32
CA SER A 226 19.34 -8.39 11.96
C SER A 226 18.08 -7.55 11.79
N LEU A 227 17.72 -6.72 12.77
CA LEU A 227 16.48 -5.97 12.73
C LEU A 227 16.50 -4.92 11.62
N GLU A 228 15.59 -5.06 10.65
CA GLU A 228 15.49 -4.21 9.47
C GLU A 228 14.33 -3.22 9.55
N SER A 229 13.22 -3.60 10.18
CA SER A 229 12.01 -2.80 10.23
C SER A 229 11.34 -2.86 11.59
N VAL A 230 10.97 -1.68 12.11
CA VAL A 230 10.16 -1.53 13.32
C VAL A 230 8.93 -0.67 13.02
N SER A 231 7.77 -1.14 13.46
CA SER A 231 6.50 -0.44 13.32
C SER A 231 5.78 -0.39 14.65
N PHE A 232 5.47 0.81 15.12
CA PHE A 232 4.63 1.04 16.30
C PHE A 232 3.43 1.88 15.87
N SER A 233 2.23 1.33 16.03
CA SER A 233 0.96 1.99 15.72
C SER A 233 0.08 2.04 16.95
N ALA A 234 -0.53 3.19 17.22
CA ALA A 234 -1.38 3.44 18.39
C ALA A 234 -0.75 3.05 19.75
N CYS A 235 0.59 2.98 19.85
CA CYS A 235 1.31 2.67 21.07
C CYS A 235 1.47 3.93 21.93
N ARG A 236 0.38 4.36 22.57
CA ARG A 236 0.30 5.65 23.30
C ARG A 236 1.25 5.74 24.50
N SER A 237 1.67 4.62 25.06
CA SER A 237 2.63 4.57 26.17
C SER A 237 4.09 4.68 25.72
N LEU A 238 4.37 4.62 24.40
CA LEU A 238 5.71 4.69 23.86
C LEU A 238 6.15 6.16 23.73
N ILE A 239 7.07 6.58 24.60
CA ILE A 239 7.55 7.97 24.72
C ILE A 239 8.99 8.15 24.20
N SER A 240 9.81 7.09 24.22
CA SER A 240 11.19 7.09 23.72
C SER A 240 11.47 5.87 22.86
N ILE A 241 12.46 6.01 21.97
CA ILE A 241 13.02 4.94 21.13
C ILE A 241 14.54 4.84 21.27
N ASP A 242 15.13 5.36 22.36
CA ASP A 242 16.57 5.43 22.58
C ASP A 242 17.27 4.06 22.51
N GLU A 243 16.56 2.99 22.83
CA GLU A 243 17.08 1.61 22.75
C GLU A 243 17.35 1.16 21.31
N MET A 244 16.85 1.88 20.29
CA MET A 244 17.14 1.62 18.88
C MET A 244 18.52 2.15 18.43
N GLN A 245 19.30 2.78 19.32
CA GLN A 245 20.64 3.28 19.00
C GLN A 245 21.58 2.18 18.49
N GLY A 246 22.24 2.45 17.37
CA GLY A 246 23.30 1.64 16.80
C GLY A 246 22.82 0.41 16.03
N LEU A 247 21.53 0.32 15.68
CA LEU A 247 21.01 -0.76 14.83
C LEU A 247 21.54 -0.64 13.40
N LYS A 248 22.48 -1.52 13.05
CA LYS A 248 23.25 -1.44 11.81
C LYS A 248 22.53 -1.89 10.55
N GLN A 249 21.42 -2.62 10.70
CA GLN A 249 20.62 -3.15 9.59
C GLN A 249 19.25 -2.49 9.48
N LEU A 250 18.94 -1.54 10.38
CA LEU A 250 17.64 -0.88 10.40
C LEU A 250 17.48 -0.03 9.13
N LYS A 251 16.47 -0.36 8.33
CA LYS A 251 16.11 0.30 7.07
C LYS A 251 14.87 1.16 7.22
N SER A 252 13.91 0.73 8.04
CA SER A 252 12.60 1.37 8.12
C SER A 252 12.09 1.53 9.55
N VAL A 253 11.58 2.73 9.85
CA VAL A 253 10.93 3.06 11.13
C VAL A 253 9.56 3.68 10.84
N PHE A 254 8.52 3.07 11.37
CA PHE A 254 7.14 3.57 11.29
C PHE A 254 6.61 3.82 12.70
N LEU A 255 6.22 5.06 12.98
CA LEU A 255 5.62 5.48 14.24
C LEU A 255 4.29 6.17 13.95
N TRP A 256 3.16 5.54 14.31
CA TRP A 256 1.83 6.11 14.14
C TRP A 256 1.12 6.20 15.49
N GLY A 257 0.64 7.38 15.88
CA GLY A 257 -0.18 7.55 17.07
C GLY A 257 0.57 7.21 18.36
N CYS A 258 1.89 7.41 18.35
CA CYS A 258 2.78 7.24 19.50
C CYS A 258 3.11 8.61 20.13
N CYS A 259 3.52 8.62 21.39
CA CYS A 259 3.90 9.83 22.14
C CYS A 259 5.41 10.09 22.12
N VAL A 260 6.09 9.65 21.06
CA VAL A 260 7.55 9.78 20.93
C VAL A 260 7.92 11.25 20.71
N THR A 261 8.87 11.74 21.52
CA THR A 261 9.29 13.16 21.54
C THR A 261 10.64 13.41 20.85
N SER A 262 11.45 12.38 20.64
CA SER A 262 12.75 12.48 19.97
C SER A 262 13.03 11.25 19.12
N LEU A 263 13.77 11.47 18.03
CA LEU A 263 14.27 10.44 17.12
C LEU A 263 15.78 10.26 17.21
N ASP A 264 16.47 10.83 18.23
CA ASP A 264 17.93 10.88 18.30
C ASP A 264 18.60 9.50 18.19
N ALA A 265 17.90 8.44 18.57
CA ALA A 265 18.34 7.05 18.38
C ALA A 265 18.74 6.76 16.93
N LEU A 266 18.01 7.31 15.96
CA LEU A 266 18.13 7.06 14.53
C LEU A 266 19.40 7.67 13.92
N ARG A 267 20.03 8.66 14.56
CA ARG A 267 21.30 9.28 14.10
C ARG A 267 22.41 8.25 13.87
N THR A 268 22.33 7.14 14.61
CA THR A 268 23.36 6.09 14.65
C THR A 268 23.03 4.88 13.78
N CYS A 269 21.97 4.94 12.97
CA CYS A 269 21.50 3.87 12.08
C CYS A 269 21.96 4.12 10.63
N PRO A 270 23.11 3.58 10.18
CA PRO A 270 23.74 3.96 8.91
C PRO A 270 22.98 3.50 7.66
N THR A 271 22.11 2.49 7.80
CA THR A 271 21.34 1.88 6.71
C THR A 271 19.91 2.42 6.59
N LEU A 272 19.55 3.42 7.40
CA LEU A 272 18.17 3.88 7.46
C LEU A 272 17.74 4.51 6.12
N GLU A 273 16.71 3.94 5.51
CA GLU A 273 16.20 4.35 4.20
C GLU A 273 14.85 5.07 4.30
N SER A 274 14.02 4.72 5.28
CA SER A 274 12.65 5.21 5.39
C SER A 274 12.26 5.54 6.83
N VAL A 275 11.72 6.74 7.05
CA VAL A 275 11.11 7.15 8.31
C VAL A 275 9.70 7.65 8.04
N SER A 276 8.71 7.08 8.74
CA SER A 276 7.31 7.49 8.66
C SER A 276 6.76 7.80 10.04
N LEU A 277 6.25 9.01 10.21
CA LEU A 277 5.61 9.49 11.42
C LEU A 277 4.17 9.88 11.08
N ALA A 278 3.20 9.44 11.86
CA ALA A 278 1.81 9.81 11.67
C ALA A 278 1.16 10.07 13.03
N SER A 279 0.40 11.16 13.18
CA SER A 279 -0.35 11.48 14.40
C SER A 279 0.51 11.41 15.69
N CYS A 280 1.81 11.71 15.61
CA CYS A 280 2.70 11.81 16.77
C CYS A 280 2.66 13.24 17.28
N HIS A 281 1.69 13.53 18.15
CA HIS A 281 1.36 14.89 18.58
C HIS A 281 2.43 15.56 19.45
N ASP A 282 3.38 14.79 19.99
CA ASP A 282 4.50 15.32 20.78
C ASP A 282 5.76 15.57 19.93
N MET A 283 5.73 15.19 18.64
CA MET A 283 6.90 15.26 17.77
C MET A 283 7.03 16.62 17.08
N THR A 284 8.02 17.42 17.51
CA THR A 284 8.23 18.81 17.06
C THR A 284 9.47 19.05 16.18
N SER A 285 10.47 18.17 16.20
CA SER A 285 11.70 18.31 15.41
C SER A 285 12.10 17.02 14.69
N LEU A 286 12.71 17.18 13.51
CA LEU A 286 13.31 16.10 12.72
C LEU A 286 14.85 16.11 12.76
N ASP A 287 15.49 16.91 13.63
CA ASP A 287 16.94 17.13 13.66
C ASP A 287 17.76 15.83 13.73
N ALA A 288 17.19 14.77 14.29
CA ALA A 288 17.79 13.43 14.34
C ALA A 288 18.05 12.80 12.96
N LEU A 289 17.35 13.24 11.92
CA LEU A 289 17.50 12.74 10.55
C LEU A 289 18.67 13.39 9.81
N GLN A 290 19.31 14.41 10.40
CA GLN A 290 20.38 15.17 9.77
C GLN A 290 21.57 14.26 9.40
N GLY A 291 22.03 14.36 8.15
CA GLY A 291 23.22 13.70 7.65
C GLY A 291 23.05 12.21 7.33
N LEU A 292 21.83 11.66 7.36
CA LEU A 292 21.59 10.26 7.02
C LEU A 292 21.79 10.01 5.52
N GLN A 293 22.87 9.31 5.18
CA GLN A 293 23.34 9.16 3.80
C GLN A 293 22.47 8.23 2.95
N GLN A 294 21.76 7.29 3.55
CA GLN A 294 20.90 6.31 2.87
C GLN A 294 19.41 6.65 2.94
N LEU A 295 19.04 7.76 3.59
CA LEU A 295 17.64 8.13 3.78
C LEU A 295 17.02 8.53 2.43
N LYS A 296 16.06 7.73 1.96
CA LYS A 296 15.35 7.90 0.69
C LYS A 296 13.95 8.46 0.86
N SER A 297 13.26 8.12 1.95
CA SER A 297 11.86 8.49 2.14
C SER A 297 11.60 9.03 3.54
N VAL A 298 10.95 10.19 3.62
CA VAL A 298 10.44 10.76 4.87
C VAL A 298 8.95 11.08 4.69
N THR A 299 8.12 10.49 5.54
CA THR A 299 6.69 10.77 5.60
C THR A 299 6.34 11.28 6.99
N VAL A 300 5.68 12.43 7.09
CA VAL A 300 5.26 13.02 8.37
C VAL A 300 3.83 13.54 8.25
N ILE A 301 2.86 12.90 8.90
CA ILE A 301 1.43 13.25 8.78
C ILE A 301 0.89 13.63 10.16
N ASP A 302 0.21 14.77 10.26
CA ASP A 302 -0.44 15.22 11.51
C ASP A 302 0.50 15.27 12.73
N CYS A 303 1.78 15.59 12.51
CA CYS A 303 2.77 15.85 13.56
C CYS A 303 3.08 17.36 13.60
N PRO A 304 3.19 17.98 14.78
CA PRO A 304 3.49 19.42 14.89
C PRO A 304 4.99 19.73 14.72
N ILE A 305 5.61 19.17 13.67
CA ILE A 305 7.01 19.46 13.33
C ILE A 305 7.19 20.91 12.90
N THR A 306 8.20 21.61 13.41
CA THR A 306 8.36 23.06 13.14
C THR A 306 9.15 23.38 11.87
N GLY A 307 9.79 22.39 11.26
CA GLY A 307 10.58 22.60 10.04
C GLY A 307 11.30 21.35 9.54
N LEU A 308 11.89 21.49 8.34
CA LEU A 308 12.55 20.40 7.60
C LEU A 308 14.08 20.54 7.57
N GLY A 309 14.67 21.36 8.44
CA GLY A 309 16.09 21.73 8.41
C GLY A 309 17.04 20.54 8.31
N ALA A 310 16.73 19.45 9.02
CA ALA A 310 17.48 18.19 9.01
C ALA A 310 17.66 17.60 7.60
N LEU A 311 16.61 17.68 6.75
CA LEU A 311 16.54 17.01 5.45
C LEU A 311 17.49 17.60 4.41
N ARG A 312 17.94 18.86 4.60
CA ARG A 312 18.91 19.53 3.72
C ARG A 312 20.19 18.73 3.49
N THR A 313 20.57 17.92 4.48
CA THR A 313 21.83 17.18 4.51
C THR A 313 21.70 15.71 4.14
N CYS A 314 20.55 15.28 3.60
CA CYS A 314 20.26 13.91 3.20
C CYS A 314 20.36 13.77 1.67
N PRO A 315 21.52 13.41 1.10
CA PRO A 315 21.76 13.50 -0.34
C PRO A 315 20.99 12.47 -1.18
N SER A 316 20.56 11.37 -0.56
CA SER A 316 19.84 10.27 -1.23
C SER A 316 18.32 10.40 -1.15
N LEU A 317 17.81 11.52 -0.65
CA LEU A 317 16.37 11.70 -0.43
C LEU A 317 15.62 11.75 -1.76
N GLU A 318 14.68 10.83 -1.93
CA GLU A 318 13.86 10.68 -3.14
C GLU A 318 12.40 11.09 -2.93
N ARG A 319 11.88 10.94 -1.70
CA ARG A 319 10.48 11.24 -1.36
C ARG A 319 10.39 12.00 -0.05
N VAL A 320 9.64 13.11 -0.07
CA VAL A 320 9.22 13.85 1.12
C VAL A 320 7.73 14.10 1.07
N VAL A 321 6.99 13.50 1.99
CA VAL A 321 5.56 13.75 2.15
C VAL A 321 5.32 14.29 3.56
N CYS A 322 4.83 15.52 3.70
CA CYS A 322 4.55 16.11 5.00
C CYS A 322 3.16 16.76 5.01
N ARG A 323 2.35 16.46 6.03
CA ARG A 323 1.03 17.03 6.26
C ARG A 323 0.97 17.66 7.65
N PRO A 324 1.69 18.78 7.88
CA PRO A 324 1.74 19.42 9.19
C PRO A 324 0.44 20.16 9.52
N PRO A 325 0.09 20.34 10.81
CA PRO A 325 -1.07 21.15 11.19
C PRO A 325 -0.87 22.66 10.98
N HIS A 326 0.31 23.10 10.54
CA HIS A 326 0.68 24.50 10.36
C HIS A 326 1.62 24.68 9.15
N THR A 327 1.85 25.93 8.74
CA THR A 327 2.75 26.26 7.62
C THR A 327 4.20 25.87 7.87
N ILE A 328 4.81 25.20 6.90
CA ILE A 328 6.23 24.83 6.91
C ILE A 328 6.93 25.38 5.66
N SER A 329 8.16 25.86 5.83
CA SER A 329 9.00 26.30 4.71
C SER A 329 9.67 25.13 3.99
N LEU A 330 9.63 25.14 2.66
CA LEU A 330 10.32 24.16 1.81
C LEU A 330 11.78 24.50 1.53
N GLN A 331 12.29 25.65 1.99
CA GLN A 331 13.69 26.07 1.82
C GLN A 331 14.74 25.00 2.17
N PRO A 332 14.55 24.12 3.17
CA PRO A 332 15.48 23.03 3.43
C PRO A 332 15.59 21.97 2.32
N LEU A 333 14.60 21.86 1.42
CA LEU A 333 14.60 20.90 0.31
C LEU A 333 15.39 21.39 -0.91
N GLU A 334 15.81 22.65 -0.91
CA GLU A 334 16.57 23.23 -2.02
C GLU A 334 17.87 22.46 -2.25
N GLY A 335 18.13 22.12 -3.52
CA GLY A 335 19.34 21.47 -3.99
C GLY A 335 19.32 19.94 -3.87
N LEU A 336 18.23 19.33 -3.43
CA LEU A 336 18.10 17.88 -3.33
C LEU A 336 17.89 17.24 -4.72
N LYS A 337 19.00 16.93 -5.39
CA LYS A 337 19.02 16.44 -6.78
C LYS A 337 18.42 15.06 -6.99
N CYS A 338 18.26 14.26 -5.94
CA CYS A 338 17.66 12.93 -5.99
C CYS A 338 16.14 12.97 -5.72
N LEU A 339 15.59 14.11 -5.33
CA LEU A 339 14.19 14.25 -4.92
C LEU A 339 13.28 14.10 -6.13
N LYS A 340 12.43 13.07 -6.10
CA LYS A 340 11.49 12.69 -7.16
C LYS A 340 10.04 13.04 -6.80
N GLU A 341 9.71 12.95 -5.52
CA GLU A 341 8.33 13.11 -5.04
C GLU A 341 8.26 14.05 -3.85
N VAL A 342 7.40 15.05 -3.96
CA VAL A 342 7.10 16.02 -2.92
C VAL A 342 5.60 16.08 -2.71
N GLY A 343 5.14 15.83 -1.49
CA GLY A 343 3.74 15.89 -1.10
C GLY A 343 3.54 16.76 0.13
N PHE A 344 2.86 17.90 0.01
CA PHE A 344 2.53 18.78 1.12
C PHE A 344 1.05 19.10 1.10
N SER A 345 0.27 18.50 1.99
CA SER A 345 -1.16 18.79 2.06
C SER A 345 -1.59 19.11 3.49
N ALA A 346 -2.45 20.09 3.68
CA ALA A 346 -2.81 20.68 4.97
C ALA A 346 -1.63 21.43 5.59
N GLY A 347 -1.83 22.72 5.83
CA GLY A 347 -0.76 23.69 6.11
C GLY A 347 -0.43 24.49 4.84
N ASN A 348 -0.59 25.80 4.89
CA ASN A 348 -0.25 26.69 3.77
C ASN A 348 1.26 26.56 3.50
N VAL A 349 1.67 26.06 2.35
CA VAL A 349 3.08 26.06 1.95
C VAL A 349 3.42 27.46 1.46
N GLY A 350 4.11 28.25 2.29
CA GLY A 350 4.26 29.68 2.02
C GLY A 350 4.93 30.01 0.67
N ASP A 351 5.96 29.26 0.28
CA ASP A 351 6.70 29.44 -0.98
C ASP A 351 7.31 28.11 -1.43
N ILE A 352 7.15 27.78 -2.71
CA ILE A 352 7.62 26.54 -3.34
C ILE A 352 8.86 26.75 -4.22
N HIS A 353 9.42 27.97 -4.28
CA HIS A 353 10.64 28.27 -5.05
C HIS A 353 11.77 27.28 -4.75
N ALA A 354 11.93 26.82 -3.51
CA ALA A 354 12.95 25.84 -3.15
C ALA A 354 12.97 24.59 -4.06
N LEU A 355 11.81 24.19 -4.61
CA LEU A 355 11.68 23.02 -5.48
C LEU A 355 12.29 23.22 -6.88
N HIS A 356 12.53 24.46 -7.33
CA HIS A 356 13.05 24.74 -8.68
C HIS A 356 14.45 24.16 -8.93
N THR A 357 15.19 23.84 -7.87
CA THR A 357 16.54 23.25 -7.95
C THR A 357 16.51 21.71 -7.94
N CYS A 358 15.36 21.11 -7.64
CA CYS A 358 15.18 19.67 -7.54
C CYS A 358 14.89 19.07 -8.92
N THR A 359 15.92 18.98 -9.77
CA THR A 359 15.81 18.62 -11.20
C THR A 359 15.30 17.19 -11.46
N ALA A 360 15.24 16.33 -10.44
CA ALA A 360 14.70 14.98 -10.54
C ALA A 360 13.21 14.86 -10.19
N LEU A 361 12.55 15.98 -9.84
CA LEU A 361 11.13 15.95 -9.45
C LEU A 361 10.25 15.43 -10.59
N GLU A 362 9.46 14.41 -10.26
CA GLU A 362 8.49 13.75 -11.14
C GLU A 362 7.06 13.97 -10.65
N VAL A 363 6.86 14.06 -9.34
CA VAL A 363 5.54 14.18 -8.70
C VAL A 363 5.58 15.31 -7.68
N VAL A 364 4.68 16.27 -7.84
CA VAL A 364 4.48 17.36 -6.90
C VAL A 364 3.00 17.41 -6.53
N ASP A 365 2.70 17.22 -5.27
CA ASP A 365 1.36 17.34 -4.67
C ASP A 365 1.43 18.42 -3.59
N ILE A 366 0.75 19.55 -3.80
CA ILE A 366 0.82 20.69 -2.87
C ILE A 366 -0.58 21.25 -2.63
N SER A 367 -0.89 21.53 -1.37
CA SER A 367 -2.11 22.23 -0.98
C SER A 367 -1.86 23.49 -0.14
N GLY A 368 -2.74 24.47 -0.32
CA GLY A 368 -2.75 25.73 0.43
C GLY A 368 -1.83 26.83 -0.11
N GLY A 369 -2.42 28.00 -0.43
CA GLY A 369 -1.77 29.33 -0.55
C GLY A 369 -0.58 29.52 -1.49
N VAL A 370 -0.21 28.52 -2.29
CA VAL A 370 0.93 28.59 -3.23
C VAL A 370 0.63 29.48 -4.45
N ASP A 371 1.63 30.27 -4.85
CA ASP A 371 1.71 30.91 -6.16
C ASP A 371 2.49 30.02 -7.14
N LEU A 372 1.93 29.77 -8.33
CA LEU A 372 2.59 28.96 -9.37
C LEU A 372 3.69 29.73 -10.11
N SER A 373 3.81 31.05 -9.95
CA SER A 373 4.93 31.81 -10.53
C SER A 373 6.29 31.22 -10.12
N SER A 374 6.36 30.59 -8.94
CA SER A 374 7.52 29.86 -8.46
C SER A 374 7.93 28.66 -9.32
N LEU A 375 7.03 28.14 -10.17
CA LEU A 375 7.24 27.06 -11.13
C LEU A 375 7.57 27.54 -12.55
N GLU A 376 7.69 28.85 -12.82
CA GLU A 376 8.05 29.39 -14.14
C GLU A 376 9.41 28.89 -14.66
N ARG A 377 10.22 28.25 -13.82
CA ARG A 377 11.47 27.60 -14.21
C ARG A 377 11.28 26.10 -14.44
N VAL A 378 11.93 25.62 -15.49
CA VAL A 378 11.84 24.26 -16.03
C VAL A 378 12.03 23.18 -14.95
N LEU A 379 10.96 22.44 -14.63
CA LEU A 379 11.03 21.13 -14.00
C LEU A 379 10.94 20.06 -15.11
N PRO A 380 12.07 19.65 -15.71
CA PRO A 380 12.06 18.92 -16.98
C PRO A 380 11.51 17.50 -16.86
N ARG A 381 11.40 16.98 -15.64
CA ARG A 381 10.93 15.62 -15.34
C ARG A 381 9.57 15.59 -14.67
N LEU A 382 8.95 16.74 -14.41
CA LEU A 382 7.65 16.78 -13.73
C LEU A 382 6.60 16.11 -14.61
N ARG A 383 6.03 15.02 -14.12
CA ARG A 383 5.00 14.21 -14.80
C ARG A 383 3.63 14.42 -14.20
N LYS A 384 3.56 14.64 -12.89
CA LYS A 384 2.31 14.81 -12.15
C LYS A 384 2.38 16.04 -11.26
N LEU A 385 1.38 16.90 -11.41
CA LEU A 385 1.19 18.07 -10.55
C LEU A 385 -0.24 18.04 -9.98
N MET A 386 -0.34 18.02 -8.67
CA MET A 386 -1.59 18.10 -7.92
C MET A 386 -1.55 19.38 -7.09
N ILE A 387 -2.57 20.22 -7.24
CA ILE A 387 -2.70 21.51 -6.57
C ILE A 387 -4.08 21.54 -5.93
N GLU A 388 -4.15 21.76 -4.62
CA GLU A 388 -5.40 21.79 -3.89
C GLU A 388 -5.53 23.03 -3.02
N SER A 389 -6.69 23.70 -3.03
CA SER A 389 -6.98 24.83 -2.13
C SER A 389 -5.93 25.96 -2.18
N CYS A 390 -5.34 26.21 -3.35
CA CYS A 390 -4.30 27.23 -3.54
C CYS A 390 -4.86 28.55 -4.09
N GLY A 391 -4.11 29.63 -3.90
CA GLY A 391 -4.41 30.98 -4.41
C GLY A 391 -4.05 31.18 -5.88
N VAL A 392 -3.98 30.09 -6.65
CA VAL A 392 -3.58 30.12 -8.07
C VAL A 392 -4.61 30.89 -8.88
N THR A 393 -4.16 31.86 -9.67
CA THR A 393 -5.01 32.70 -10.53
C THR A 393 -4.98 32.29 -12.00
N ASN A 394 -3.88 31.68 -12.45
CA ASN A 394 -3.69 31.15 -13.80
C ASN A 394 -2.71 29.96 -13.77
N LEU A 395 -2.61 29.24 -14.89
CA LEU A 395 -1.77 28.05 -15.03
C LEU A 395 -0.57 28.27 -15.97
N ASP A 396 -0.29 29.53 -16.32
CA ASP A 396 0.64 29.87 -17.40
C ASP A 396 2.07 29.42 -17.08
N ALA A 397 2.47 29.43 -15.80
CA ALA A 397 3.79 28.98 -15.36
C ALA A 397 4.11 27.52 -15.74
N LEU A 398 3.10 26.68 -16.04
CA LEU A 398 3.31 25.27 -16.36
C LEU A 398 3.74 25.00 -17.80
N HIS A 399 3.76 26.03 -18.66
CA HIS A 399 4.14 25.88 -20.08
C HIS A 399 5.56 25.31 -20.28
N THR A 400 6.44 25.44 -19.29
CA THR A 400 7.81 24.92 -19.32
C THR A 400 7.93 23.44 -18.89
N CYS A 401 6.86 22.83 -18.37
CA CYS A 401 6.88 21.46 -17.85
C CYS A 401 6.61 20.44 -18.97
N GLU A 402 7.53 20.31 -19.93
CA GLU A 402 7.34 19.51 -21.16
C GLU A 402 6.97 18.03 -20.93
N ALA A 403 7.37 17.46 -19.79
CA ALA A 403 7.09 16.06 -19.41
C ALA A 403 5.76 15.87 -18.66
N LEU A 404 5.01 16.94 -18.37
CA LEU A 404 3.80 16.88 -17.54
C LEU A 404 2.71 16.09 -18.26
N GLU A 405 2.29 14.99 -17.66
CA GLU A 405 1.27 14.08 -18.19
C GLU A 405 -0.08 14.25 -17.48
N GLU A 406 -0.06 14.66 -16.22
CA GLU A 406 -1.24 14.75 -15.35
C GLU A 406 -1.22 16.04 -14.53
N LEU A 407 -2.27 16.84 -14.67
CA LEU A 407 -2.52 18.06 -13.89
C LEU A 407 -3.84 17.93 -13.15
N ARG A 408 -3.82 18.06 -11.82
CA ARG A 408 -5.03 18.15 -11.00
C ARG A 408 -5.04 19.46 -10.24
N VAL A 409 -6.14 20.19 -10.36
CA VAL A 409 -6.40 21.45 -9.66
C VAL A 409 -7.74 21.30 -8.96
N HIS A 410 -7.75 21.42 -7.64
CA HIS A 410 -8.95 21.22 -6.82
C HIS A 410 -9.16 22.40 -5.87
N SER A 411 -10.40 22.83 -5.68
CA SER A 411 -10.77 23.84 -4.67
C SER A 411 -9.99 25.17 -4.75
N CYS A 412 -9.51 25.56 -5.94
CA CYS A 412 -8.72 26.78 -6.13
C CYS A 412 -9.65 27.98 -6.41
N SER A 413 -10.10 28.64 -5.35
CA SER A 413 -11.10 29.73 -5.40
C SER A 413 -10.70 30.98 -6.20
N SER A 414 -9.43 31.15 -6.53
CA SER A 414 -8.93 32.29 -7.32
C SER A 414 -8.74 31.96 -8.81
N LEU A 415 -8.88 30.70 -9.20
CA LEU A 415 -8.75 30.26 -10.59
C LEU A 415 -10.08 30.48 -11.32
N THR A 416 -10.23 31.66 -11.93
CA THR A 416 -11.47 32.05 -12.62
C THR A 416 -11.45 31.74 -14.12
N SER A 417 -10.27 31.49 -14.68
CA SER A 417 -10.07 31.20 -16.09
C SER A 417 -8.77 30.43 -16.33
N VAL A 418 -8.76 29.56 -17.35
CA VAL A 418 -7.54 28.98 -17.93
C VAL A 418 -7.21 29.60 -19.30
N GLU A 419 -7.67 30.83 -19.53
CA GLU A 419 -7.26 31.61 -20.69
C GLU A 419 -5.74 31.81 -20.71
N HIS A 420 -5.13 31.71 -21.90
CA HIS A 420 -3.68 31.77 -22.12
C HIS A 420 -2.84 30.57 -21.66
N PHE A 421 -3.48 29.55 -21.07
CA PHE A 421 -2.81 28.31 -20.72
C PHE A 421 -2.24 27.61 -21.96
N LYS A 422 -0.91 27.70 -22.12
CA LYS A 422 -0.14 26.95 -23.11
C LYS A 422 0.31 25.65 -22.48
N ALA A 423 -0.55 24.64 -22.54
CA ALA A 423 -0.26 23.39 -21.88
C ALA A 423 0.96 22.69 -22.50
N PRO A 424 1.70 21.92 -21.69
CA PRO A 424 2.78 21.09 -22.20
C PRO A 424 2.24 20.01 -23.15
N PRO A 425 2.96 19.70 -24.24
CA PRO A 425 2.49 18.80 -25.30
C PRO A 425 2.27 17.35 -24.81
N SER A 426 2.84 16.98 -23.66
CA SER A 426 2.70 15.65 -23.06
C SER A 426 1.45 15.47 -22.20
N LEU A 427 0.66 16.54 -21.97
CA LEU A 427 -0.47 16.50 -21.05
C LEU A 427 -1.58 15.57 -21.57
N LYS A 428 -1.93 14.56 -20.78
CA LYS A 428 -2.92 13.52 -21.10
C LYS A 428 -4.17 13.62 -20.24
N TYR A 429 -4.01 14.04 -18.98
CA TYR A 429 -5.09 14.09 -17.99
C TYR A 429 -5.11 15.46 -17.34
N ILE A 430 -6.26 16.12 -17.40
CA ILE A 430 -6.49 17.36 -16.67
C ILE A 430 -7.75 17.24 -15.82
N THR A 431 -7.64 17.58 -14.56
CA THR A 431 -8.76 17.70 -13.62
C THR A 431 -8.75 19.11 -13.06
N ILE A 432 -9.86 19.83 -13.18
CA ILE A 432 -10.11 21.12 -12.55
C ILE A 432 -11.47 21.02 -11.87
N SER A 433 -11.50 20.79 -10.57
CA SER A 433 -12.76 20.64 -9.83
C SER A 433 -12.90 21.64 -8.69
N ASP A 434 -14.14 21.99 -8.36
CA ASP A 434 -14.48 22.95 -7.31
C ASP A 434 -13.76 24.31 -7.48
N CYS A 435 -13.62 24.74 -8.74
CA CYS A 435 -13.01 26.02 -9.10
C CYS A 435 -14.06 26.94 -9.78
N PRO A 436 -13.99 28.27 -9.60
CA PRO A 436 -14.89 29.22 -10.25
C PRO A 436 -14.49 29.51 -11.70
N ILE A 437 -14.03 28.50 -12.44
CA ILE A 437 -13.62 28.65 -13.84
C ILE A 437 -14.83 28.96 -14.73
N THR A 438 -14.65 29.90 -15.65
CA THR A 438 -15.71 30.34 -16.58
C THR A 438 -15.48 29.85 -18.01
N SER A 439 -14.24 29.48 -18.34
CA SER A 439 -13.82 29.11 -19.70
C SER A 439 -12.67 28.12 -19.66
N ILE A 440 -12.71 27.14 -20.58
CA ILE A 440 -11.65 26.15 -20.82
C ILE A 440 -11.11 26.18 -22.25
N ARG A 441 -11.37 27.26 -23.00
CA ARG A 441 -11.12 27.33 -24.44
C ARG A 441 -9.66 27.07 -24.84
N SER A 442 -8.69 27.45 -24.01
CA SER A 442 -7.25 27.27 -24.28
C SER A 442 -6.80 25.81 -24.24
N LEU A 443 -7.64 24.88 -23.74
CA LEU A 443 -7.33 23.45 -23.76
C LEU A 443 -7.25 22.88 -25.19
N ASN A 444 -7.73 23.60 -26.21
CA ASN A 444 -7.59 23.22 -27.61
C ASN A 444 -6.13 23.03 -28.06
N THR A 445 -5.16 23.63 -27.36
CA THR A 445 -3.73 23.47 -27.63
C THR A 445 -3.16 22.13 -27.16
N CYS A 446 -3.88 21.41 -26.30
CA CYS A 446 -3.41 20.21 -25.62
C CYS A 446 -3.71 18.94 -26.43
N VAL A 447 -3.07 18.78 -27.59
CA VAL A 447 -3.39 17.72 -28.58
C VAL A 447 -3.24 16.28 -28.06
N SER A 448 -2.53 16.07 -26.96
CA SER A 448 -2.34 14.76 -26.32
C SER A 448 -3.40 14.42 -25.25
N LEU A 449 -4.34 15.32 -24.96
CA LEU A 449 -5.37 15.10 -23.94
C LEU A 449 -6.24 13.90 -24.28
N ARG A 450 -6.45 13.06 -23.25
CA ARG A 450 -7.31 11.88 -23.26
C ARG A 450 -8.49 12.01 -22.32
N SER A 451 -8.32 12.70 -21.19
CA SER A 451 -9.38 12.89 -20.20
C SER A 451 -9.38 14.32 -19.68
N VAL A 452 -10.57 14.92 -19.66
CA VAL A 452 -10.84 16.23 -19.09
C VAL A 452 -11.92 16.07 -18.03
N ASP A 453 -11.62 16.44 -16.79
CA ASP A 453 -12.56 16.47 -15.68
C ASP A 453 -12.69 17.90 -15.19
N VAL A 454 -13.86 18.52 -15.41
CA VAL A 454 -14.23 19.86 -14.97
C VAL A 454 -15.46 19.83 -14.05
N SER A 455 -15.56 18.75 -13.27
CA SER A 455 -16.67 18.52 -12.35
C SER A 455 -16.75 19.58 -11.25
N SER A 456 -17.97 19.82 -10.75
CA SER A 456 -18.24 20.79 -9.67
C SER A 456 -17.74 22.21 -9.97
N CYS A 457 -17.76 22.62 -11.25
CA CYS A 457 -17.44 23.98 -11.70
C CYS A 457 -18.72 24.71 -12.13
N PRO A 458 -19.47 25.35 -11.20
CA PRO A 458 -20.82 25.86 -11.48
C PRO A 458 -20.86 27.07 -12.41
N LEU A 459 -19.74 27.78 -12.59
CA LEU A 459 -19.63 28.94 -13.48
C LEU A 459 -19.20 28.57 -14.91
N LEU A 460 -18.83 27.32 -15.15
CA LEU A 460 -18.44 26.85 -16.47
C LEU A 460 -19.69 26.49 -17.26
N CYS A 461 -20.03 27.30 -18.27
CA CYS A 461 -21.27 27.15 -19.04
C CYS A 461 -21.11 26.48 -20.42
N SER A 462 -19.88 26.28 -20.88
CA SER A 462 -19.57 25.72 -22.20
C SER A 462 -18.33 24.81 -22.16
N LEU A 463 -18.34 23.78 -23.00
CA LEU A 463 -17.20 22.88 -23.28
C LEU A 463 -16.42 23.28 -24.55
N ASP A 464 -16.61 24.52 -25.03
CA ASP A 464 -15.84 25.07 -26.15
C ASP A 464 -14.32 24.95 -25.90
N GLY A 465 -13.58 24.60 -26.94
CA GLY A 465 -12.13 24.35 -26.90
C GLY A 465 -11.76 22.87 -26.81
N LEU A 466 -12.72 21.98 -26.57
CA LEU A 466 -12.46 20.53 -26.56
C LEU A 466 -12.69 19.85 -27.93
N GLY A 467 -13.47 20.48 -28.82
CA GLY A 467 -13.95 19.87 -30.07
C GLY A 467 -12.89 19.40 -31.07
N ASP A 468 -11.71 20.05 -31.07
CA ASP A 468 -10.60 19.73 -31.99
C ASP A 468 -9.67 18.64 -31.45
N LEU A 469 -9.91 18.13 -30.23
CA LEU A 469 -9.03 17.18 -29.56
C LEU A 469 -9.27 15.75 -30.05
N THR A 470 -8.45 15.29 -31.00
CA THR A 470 -8.60 13.99 -31.65
C THR A 470 -8.35 12.79 -30.74
N ASN A 471 -7.59 12.96 -29.67
CA ASN A 471 -7.25 11.91 -28.70
C ASN A 471 -8.16 11.90 -27.46
N LEU A 472 -9.13 12.82 -27.36
CA LEU A 472 -9.99 12.95 -26.19
C LEU A 472 -10.95 11.76 -26.12
N GLU A 473 -10.85 10.98 -25.03
CA GLU A 473 -11.62 9.76 -24.78
C GLU A 473 -12.72 9.97 -23.73
N GLU A 474 -12.49 10.88 -22.78
CA GLU A 474 -13.34 11.07 -21.61
C GLU A 474 -13.53 12.56 -21.26
N VAL A 475 -14.77 12.95 -21.02
CA VAL A 475 -15.13 14.27 -20.48
C VAL A 475 -16.06 14.09 -19.27
N ARG A 476 -15.66 14.62 -18.11
CA ARG A 476 -16.54 14.74 -16.94
C ARG A 476 -16.78 16.20 -16.64
N ALA A 477 -18.04 16.56 -16.49
CA ALA A 477 -18.50 17.90 -16.15
C ALA A 477 -19.73 17.82 -15.24
N ASP A 478 -19.84 16.79 -14.39
CA ASP A 478 -20.95 16.69 -13.46
C ASP A 478 -20.97 17.87 -12.49
N ARG A 479 -22.17 18.27 -12.03
CA ARG A 479 -22.36 19.40 -11.09
C ARG A 479 -21.77 20.73 -11.58
N SER A 480 -21.82 20.97 -12.89
CA SER A 480 -21.31 22.20 -13.53
C SER A 480 -22.43 23.06 -14.12
N GLY A 481 -22.08 24.25 -14.61
CA GLY A 481 -23.01 25.18 -15.26
C GLY A 481 -23.29 24.89 -16.75
N ILE A 482 -22.87 23.74 -17.27
CA ILE A 482 -22.87 23.45 -18.71
C ILE A 482 -24.29 23.53 -19.29
N THR A 483 -24.41 24.27 -20.40
CA THR A 483 -25.69 24.54 -21.07
C THR A 483 -25.88 23.71 -22.34
N ASP A 484 -24.78 23.29 -22.99
CA ASP A 484 -24.75 22.52 -24.23
C ASP A 484 -23.49 21.66 -24.30
N VAL A 485 -23.59 20.53 -25.01
CA VAL A 485 -22.53 19.54 -25.24
C VAL A 485 -22.16 19.38 -26.72
N ALA A 486 -22.73 20.19 -27.63
CA ALA A 486 -22.47 20.11 -29.07
C ALA A 486 -20.97 20.26 -29.42
N ALA A 487 -20.23 21.07 -28.65
CA ALA A 487 -18.81 21.32 -28.87
C ALA A 487 -17.95 20.04 -28.86
N ILE A 488 -18.30 19.05 -28.04
CA ILE A 488 -17.55 17.78 -27.92
C ILE A 488 -18.10 16.66 -28.82
N ALA A 489 -19.21 16.91 -29.52
CA ALA A 489 -19.83 15.91 -30.37
C ALA A 489 -18.93 15.47 -31.53
N GLN A 490 -18.03 16.35 -32.00
CA GLN A 490 -17.12 16.07 -33.13
C GLN A 490 -15.83 15.34 -32.72
N CYS A 491 -15.57 15.12 -31.43
CA CYS A 491 -14.34 14.49 -30.97
C CYS A 491 -14.30 13.00 -31.39
N PRO A 492 -13.41 12.57 -32.30
CA PRO A 492 -13.48 11.27 -32.95
C PRO A 492 -13.23 10.10 -32.00
N SER A 493 -12.42 10.29 -30.96
CA SER A 493 -12.04 9.24 -30.01
C SER A 493 -12.87 9.24 -28.73
N LEU A 494 -13.90 10.09 -28.62
CA LEU A 494 -14.70 10.24 -27.41
C LEU A 494 -15.50 8.97 -27.11
N ARG A 495 -15.46 8.51 -25.86
CA ARG A 495 -16.08 7.24 -25.41
C ARG A 495 -16.96 7.41 -24.19
N TYR A 496 -16.66 8.39 -23.34
CA TYR A 496 -17.39 8.62 -22.10
C TYR A 496 -17.62 10.10 -21.85
N VAL A 497 -18.86 10.44 -21.50
CA VAL A 497 -19.27 11.79 -21.08
C VAL A 497 -20.11 11.68 -19.81
N ASP A 498 -19.75 12.44 -18.77
CA ASP A 498 -20.57 12.61 -17.57
C ASP A 498 -20.98 14.08 -17.44
N VAL A 499 -22.28 14.33 -17.49
CA VAL A 499 -22.90 15.66 -17.36
C VAL A 499 -24.07 15.60 -16.37
N ARG A 500 -23.97 14.72 -15.38
CA ARG A 500 -24.96 14.65 -14.30
C ARG A 500 -25.03 15.95 -13.52
N ASP A 501 -26.21 16.27 -13.01
CA ASP A 501 -26.46 17.43 -12.15
C ASP A 501 -26.03 18.77 -12.80
N CYS A 502 -26.20 18.90 -14.13
CA CYS A 502 -26.01 20.13 -14.89
C CYS A 502 -27.37 20.82 -15.10
N PRO A 503 -27.82 21.72 -14.20
CA PRO A 503 -29.21 22.19 -14.17
C PRO A 503 -29.61 23.06 -15.36
N GLN A 504 -28.65 23.56 -16.14
CA GLN A 504 -28.91 24.40 -17.31
C GLN A 504 -28.84 23.63 -18.64
N LEU A 505 -28.36 22.38 -18.62
CA LEU A 505 -28.22 21.55 -19.81
C LEU A 505 -29.62 21.17 -20.31
N GLN A 506 -29.90 21.44 -21.59
CA GLN A 506 -31.24 21.19 -22.15
C GLN A 506 -31.37 19.83 -22.83
N SER A 507 -30.31 19.33 -23.45
CA SER A 507 -30.32 18.07 -24.19
C SER A 507 -28.91 17.51 -24.35
N VAL A 508 -28.82 16.18 -24.45
CA VAL A 508 -27.61 15.42 -24.81
C VAL A 508 -27.77 14.64 -26.12
N ASP A 509 -28.85 14.90 -26.87
CA ASP A 509 -29.23 14.11 -28.06
C ASP A 509 -28.13 14.06 -29.13
N VAL A 510 -27.36 15.13 -29.25
CA VAL A 510 -26.23 15.21 -30.20
C VAL A 510 -25.17 14.15 -29.91
N LEU A 511 -24.94 13.80 -28.63
CA LEU A 511 -24.01 12.75 -28.23
C LEU A 511 -24.65 11.36 -28.35
N LEU A 512 -25.92 11.21 -27.97
CA LEU A 512 -26.65 9.95 -28.08
C LEU A 512 -26.74 9.45 -29.53
N LYS A 513 -26.83 10.37 -30.50
CA LYS A 513 -26.85 10.05 -31.94
C LYS A 513 -25.58 9.37 -32.45
N ARG A 514 -24.45 9.50 -31.76
CA ARG A 514 -23.20 8.87 -32.21
C ARG A 514 -23.17 7.36 -31.97
N GLY A 515 -23.86 6.87 -30.94
CA GLY A 515 -23.98 5.44 -30.62
C GLY A 515 -22.70 4.76 -30.10
N ASP A 516 -21.54 5.41 -30.20
CA ASP A 516 -20.23 4.96 -29.73
C ASP A 516 -19.79 5.60 -28.39
N VAL A 517 -20.53 6.62 -27.92
CA VAL A 517 -20.27 7.35 -26.66
C VAL A 517 -21.23 6.91 -25.57
N LYS A 518 -20.71 6.50 -24.41
CA LYS A 518 -21.49 6.34 -23.19
C LYS A 518 -21.71 7.71 -22.54
N VAL A 519 -22.96 8.08 -22.28
CA VAL A 519 -23.32 9.36 -21.66
C VAL A 519 -24.06 9.09 -20.34
N ASP A 520 -23.50 9.56 -19.22
CA ASP A 520 -24.16 9.59 -17.92
C ASP A 520 -24.77 10.99 -17.70
N TYR A 521 -26.10 11.06 -17.49
CA TYR A 521 -26.85 12.31 -17.36
C TYR A 521 -28.12 12.13 -16.52
N ASN A 522 -28.58 13.21 -15.87
CA ASN A 522 -29.87 13.33 -15.19
C ASN A 522 -30.34 14.79 -15.34
N LEU A 523 -31.09 15.04 -16.42
CA LEU A 523 -31.65 16.37 -16.76
C LEU A 523 -32.81 16.75 -15.85
#